data_AF-A0A099EUI0-F1
#
_entry.id   AF-A0A099EUI0-F1
#
_cell.length_a   1.000
_cell.length_b   1.000
_cell.length_c   1.000
_cell.angle_alpha   90.00
_cell.angle_beta   90.00
_cell.angle_gamma   90.00
#
_symmetry.space_group_name_H-M   'P 1'
#
loop_
_entity.id
_entity.type
_entity.pdbx_description
1 polymer ?
#
loop_
_entity_poly.entity_id
_entity_poly.type
_entity_poly.pdbx_seq_one_letter_code
_entity_poly.pdbx_strand_id
1 'polypeptide(L)'
;GEIDCDEYGRILVRFHWDLANAYSMRCRVSQNWAGAGWGGMVIPRIGMEVLVEFLEGDPDKPVVVGNVFNGKNDAPYPLPAHKTKAVWRSKTHKGEGFNEISFEDENGREKVYMHAQRDHEIHVEHDRSKRVDRNQLESVGSNKTIEVGNNHHEVIGGNMTLMVGPNKLQSFVTQKFKALTSALGDMAGKLGLPDMLNMGEGNLIIGVAKNKAETVMLSSTEVVGAGKAVTVGGGMQTIVGGIANTTIGIGAYEEVGHNKAVIVGKQYEIVVGDSKVLMQENGTISITGNKILIDGKELVRITGKTVKVN
;
A
#
# COMPACT_ATOMS: atom_id res chain seq x y z
N GLY A 1 27.56 32.44 17.38
CA GLY A 1 26.48 31.56 16.87
C GLY A 1 26.90 30.10 17.05
N GLU A 2 26.20 29.15 16.43
CA GLU A 2 26.63 27.74 16.36
C GLU A 2 27.51 27.47 15.12
N ILE A 3 27.28 28.23 14.04
CA ILE A 3 28.00 28.15 12.77
C ILE A 3 28.41 29.58 12.39
N ASP A 4 29.64 29.75 11.90
CA ASP A 4 30.13 31.02 11.37
C ASP A 4 31.07 30.77 10.18
N CYS A 5 30.59 31.01 8.96
CA CYS A 5 31.37 30.99 7.73
C CYS A 5 31.03 32.18 6.84
N ASP A 6 31.91 32.50 5.90
CA ASP A 6 31.63 33.50 4.86
C ASP A 6 31.12 32.87 3.54
N GLU A 7 30.99 33.68 2.49
CA GLU A 7 30.50 33.27 1.16
C GLU A 7 31.34 32.18 0.48
N TYR A 8 32.59 31.98 0.91
CA TYR A 8 33.49 30.94 0.39
C TYR A 8 33.57 29.72 1.30
N GLY A 9 32.75 29.66 2.36
CA GLY A 9 32.79 28.59 3.36
C GLY A 9 34.02 28.65 4.28
N ARG A 10 34.69 29.80 4.38
CA ARG A 10 35.87 29.97 5.25
C ARG A 10 35.47 30.22 6.70
N ILE A 11 36.24 29.69 7.63
CA ILE A 11 35.97 29.80 9.07
C ILE A 11 37.07 30.58 9.80
N LEU A 12 36.76 31.08 10.99
CA LEU A 12 37.75 31.55 11.95
C LEU A 12 38.19 30.39 12.83
N VAL A 13 39.48 30.33 13.15
CA VAL A 13 40.06 29.36 14.07
C VAL A 13 40.74 30.08 15.22
N ARG A 14 40.90 29.39 16.35
CA ARG A 14 41.71 29.86 17.47
C ARG A 14 42.87 28.90 17.67
N PHE A 15 44.09 29.39 17.52
CA PHE A 15 45.28 28.59 17.73
C PHE A 15 45.58 28.46 19.23
N HIS A 16 46.11 27.29 19.63
CA HIS A 16 46.41 27.03 21.04
C HIS A 16 47.55 27.90 21.60
N TRP A 17 48.45 28.38 20.74
CA TRP A 17 49.55 29.26 21.11
C TRP A 17 49.17 30.74 21.17
N ASP A 18 47.95 31.12 20.72
CA ASP A 18 47.46 32.49 20.84
C ASP A 18 46.93 32.77 22.25
N LEU A 19 47.74 33.47 23.04
CA LEU A 19 47.43 33.90 24.41
C LEU A 19 46.55 35.15 24.47
N ALA A 20 46.46 35.92 23.37
CA ALA A 20 45.70 37.17 23.32
C ALA A 20 44.21 36.96 23.02
N ASN A 21 43.80 35.74 22.69
CA ASN A 21 42.44 35.40 22.24
C ASN A 21 41.99 36.22 21.02
N ALA A 22 42.91 36.51 20.11
CA ALA A 22 42.61 37.18 18.86
C ALA A 22 41.86 36.23 17.91
N TYR A 23 41.14 36.81 16.95
CA TYR A 23 40.57 36.04 15.85
C TYR A 23 41.62 35.83 14.76
N SER A 24 41.69 34.62 14.20
CA SER A 24 42.50 34.37 13.00
C SER A 24 41.98 35.15 11.79
N MET A 25 42.70 35.12 10.67
CA MET A 25 42.06 35.36 9.37
C MET A 25 41.06 34.24 9.02
N ARG A 26 40.20 34.49 8.04
CA ARG A 26 39.30 33.46 7.49
C ARG A 26 40.11 32.40 6.75
N CYS A 27 40.14 31.19 7.30
CA CYS A 27 40.86 30.05 6.76
C CYS A 27 39.96 29.27 5.78
N ARG A 28 40.51 28.92 4.61
CA ARG A 28 39.84 27.99 3.68
C ARG A 28 39.74 26.61 4.32
N VAL A 29 38.68 25.87 3.99
CA VAL A 29 38.41 24.52 4.52
C VAL A 29 38.43 23.53 3.38
N SER A 30 39.30 22.52 3.48
CA SER A 30 39.34 21.39 2.57
C SER A 30 38.00 20.65 2.57
N GLN A 31 37.54 20.26 1.39
CA GLN A 31 36.31 19.48 1.19
C GLN A 31 36.67 18.15 0.54
N ASN A 32 35.80 17.14 0.69
CA ASN A 32 36.04 15.81 0.11
C ASN A 32 36.01 15.82 -1.43
N TRP A 33 35.28 16.75 -2.04
CA TRP A 33 35.23 16.95 -3.49
C TRP A 33 34.73 18.36 -3.81
N ALA A 34 35.45 19.15 -4.62
CA ALA A 34 35.07 20.55 -4.91
C ALA A 34 35.27 20.89 -6.38
N GLY A 35 34.19 21.25 -7.06
CA GLY A 35 34.17 21.72 -8.45
C GLY A 35 33.42 23.05 -8.61
N ALA A 36 33.31 23.55 -9.83
CA ALA A 36 32.61 24.79 -10.15
C ALA A 36 31.09 24.60 -10.05
N GLY A 37 30.51 24.82 -8.86
CA GLY A 37 29.07 24.73 -8.60
C GLY A 37 28.58 23.32 -8.21
N TRP A 38 29.48 22.38 -7.95
CA TRP A 38 29.15 21.00 -7.57
C TRP A 38 30.22 20.42 -6.65
N GLY A 39 29.87 19.44 -5.81
CA GLY A 39 30.79 18.80 -4.86
C GLY A 39 30.18 18.59 -3.47
N GLY A 40 31.04 18.32 -2.49
CA GLY A 40 30.68 18.27 -1.07
C GLY A 40 30.92 19.60 -0.37
N MET A 41 30.10 19.91 0.62
CA MET A 41 30.24 21.09 1.46
C MET A 41 29.83 20.76 2.89
N VAL A 42 30.82 20.67 3.78
CA VAL A 42 30.62 20.49 5.22
C VAL A 42 31.40 21.57 5.95
N ILE A 43 30.67 22.47 6.60
CA ILE A 43 31.25 23.59 7.35
C ILE A 43 31.53 23.16 8.79
N PRO A 44 32.79 23.21 9.27
CA PRO A 44 33.08 23.01 10.68
C PRO A 44 32.32 24.03 11.55
N ARG A 45 31.69 23.53 12.61
CA ARG A 45 30.92 24.36 13.54
C ARG A 45 31.80 24.95 14.63
N ILE A 46 31.31 26.01 15.26
CA ILE A 46 32.02 26.66 16.38
C ILE A 46 32.23 25.64 17.50
N GLY A 47 33.48 25.47 17.94
CA GLY A 47 33.89 24.54 18.99
C GLY A 47 34.37 23.18 18.51
N MET A 48 34.28 22.87 17.21
CA MET A 48 34.94 21.70 16.63
C MET A 48 36.45 21.91 16.54
N GLU A 49 37.21 20.83 16.67
CA GLU A 49 38.66 20.83 16.47
C GLU A 49 39.00 20.52 15.02
N VAL A 50 39.94 21.31 14.48
CA VAL A 50 40.36 21.27 13.08
C VAL A 50 41.87 21.15 13.00
N LEU A 51 42.34 20.46 11.96
CA LEU A 51 43.75 20.44 11.58
C LEU A 51 44.00 21.60 10.63
N VAL A 52 44.96 22.45 10.97
CA VAL A 52 45.39 23.58 10.15
C VAL A 52 46.78 23.27 9.61
N GLU A 53 46.92 23.32 8.29
CA GLU A 53 48.20 23.31 7.58
C GLU A 53 48.53 24.73 7.12
N PHE A 54 49.81 24.99 6.92
CA PHE A 54 50.32 26.28 6.47
C PHE A 54 50.95 26.10 5.08
N LEU A 55 50.40 26.77 4.08
CA LEU A 55 50.87 26.62 2.69
C LEU A 55 52.33 27.03 2.58
N GLU A 56 53.18 26.15 2.04
CA GLU A 56 54.65 26.34 1.99
C GLU A 56 55.30 26.57 3.37
N GLY A 57 54.63 26.17 4.46
CA GLY A 57 55.08 26.40 5.83
C GLY A 57 54.90 27.85 6.33
N ASP A 58 54.21 28.70 5.58
CA ASP A 58 54.00 30.11 5.92
C ASP A 58 52.86 30.29 6.95
N PRO A 59 53.13 30.72 8.20
CA PRO A 59 52.12 30.87 9.24
C PRO A 59 51.01 31.87 8.88
N ASP A 60 51.25 32.77 7.93
CA ASP A 60 50.27 33.74 7.44
C ASP A 60 49.36 33.17 6.33
N LYS A 61 49.55 31.91 5.92
CA LYS A 61 48.73 31.21 4.91
C LYS A 61 48.09 29.92 5.43
N PRO A 62 47.25 30.00 6.49
CA PRO A 62 46.58 28.84 7.05
C PRO A 62 45.47 28.28 6.14
N VAL A 63 45.36 26.96 6.10
CA VAL A 63 44.27 26.22 5.47
C VAL A 63 43.84 25.07 6.40
N VAL A 64 42.55 24.90 6.60
CA VAL A 64 42.00 23.77 7.35
C VAL A 64 41.99 22.55 6.43
N VAL A 65 42.65 21.47 6.84
CA VAL A 65 42.82 20.24 6.04
C VAL A 65 42.09 19.03 6.61
N GLY A 66 41.55 19.13 7.82
CA GLY A 66 40.78 18.05 8.41
C GLY A 66 40.08 18.44 9.70
N ASN A 67 39.29 17.50 10.22
CA ASN A 67 38.56 17.60 11.48
C ASN A 67 38.89 16.38 12.33
N VAL A 68 38.99 16.58 13.65
CA VAL A 68 39.30 15.50 14.58
C VAL A 68 38.31 15.49 15.74
N PHE A 69 37.94 14.28 16.17
CA PHE A 69 37.27 14.08 17.44
C PHE A 69 38.28 14.17 18.58
N ASN A 70 37.80 14.54 19.77
CA ASN A 70 38.61 14.71 20.98
C ASN A 70 37.75 14.45 22.22
N GLY A 71 38.32 14.58 23.43
CA GLY A 71 37.58 14.29 24.69
C GLY A 71 36.40 15.22 25.00
N LYS A 72 36.19 16.29 24.23
CA LYS A 72 35.01 17.17 24.31
C LYS A 72 34.04 16.92 23.16
N ASN A 73 34.57 16.56 21.98
CA ASN A 73 33.82 16.26 20.77
C ASN A 73 33.93 14.76 20.48
N ASP A 74 33.04 13.97 21.06
CA ASP A 74 33.04 12.52 20.92
C ASP A 74 32.71 12.07 19.49
N ALA A 75 33.17 10.87 19.13
CA ALA A 75 32.73 10.19 17.92
C ALA A 75 31.21 9.90 17.98
N PRO A 76 30.50 9.78 16.83
CA PRO A 76 29.05 9.61 16.81
C PRO A 76 28.53 8.34 17.51
N TYR A 77 29.39 7.33 17.66
CA TYR A 77 29.13 6.11 18.42
C TYR A 77 30.34 5.76 19.29
N PRO A 78 30.12 5.11 20.45
CA PRO A 78 31.22 4.67 21.32
C PRO A 78 32.22 3.75 20.62
N LEU A 79 33.50 4.08 20.72
CA LEU A 79 34.61 3.28 20.22
C LEU A 79 35.37 2.63 21.39
N PRO A 80 35.91 1.40 21.23
CA PRO A 80 36.00 0.61 20.00
C PRO A 80 34.78 -0.28 19.71
N ALA A 81 33.71 -0.19 20.50
CA ALA A 81 32.54 -1.07 20.40
C ALA A 81 31.88 -1.06 19.00
N HIS A 82 31.84 0.10 18.34
CA HIS A 82 31.26 0.27 16.99
C HIS A 82 32.32 0.48 15.90
N LYS A 83 33.48 -0.18 16.01
CA LYS A 83 34.61 -0.03 15.06
C LYS A 83 34.29 -0.46 13.62
N THR A 84 33.24 -1.25 13.40
CA THR A 84 32.77 -1.73 12.09
C THR A 84 31.74 -0.82 11.44
N LYS A 85 31.45 0.33 12.05
CA LYS A 85 30.39 1.22 11.59
C LYS A 85 30.95 2.49 10.95
N ALA A 86 30.60 2.71 9.68
CA ALA A 86 30.85 3.96 8.97
C ALA A 86 29.63 4.89 9.09
N VAL A 87 29.86 6.18 9.39
CA VAL A 87 28.78 7.11 9.76
C VAL A 87 28.96 8.49 9.16
N TRP A 88 27.90 8.99 8.54
CA TRP A 88 27.72 10.39 8.18
C TRP A 88 26.48 10.90 8.91
N ARG A 89 26.69 11.56 10.04
CA ARG A 89 25.63 12.12 10.89
C ARG A 89 25.74 13.64 10.96
N SER A 90 24.63 14.34 10.77
CA SER A 90 24.53 15.80 10.96
C SER A 90 24.03 16.15 12.36
N LYS A 91 23.87 17.44 12.66
CA LYS A 91 23.18 17.93 13.86
C LYS A 91 22.20 19.02 13.46
N THR A 92 20.96 18.98 13.96
CA THR A 92 20.00 20.07 13.77
C THR A 92 20.61 21.38 14.27
N HIS A 93 20.63 22.43 13.43
CA HIS A 93 21.09 23.75 13.85
C HIS A 93 20.02 24.42 14.73
N LYS A 94 20.42 24.97 15.88
CA LYS A 94 19.50 25.61 16.85
C LYS A 94 18.32 24.70 17.26
N GLY A 95 18.55 23.40 17.36
CA GLY A 95 17.56 22.44 17.79
C GLY A 95 18.17 21.08 18.08
N GLU A 96 17.32 20.13 18.45
CA GLU A 96 17.71 18.75 18.73
C GLU A 96 17.53 17.86 17.50
N GLY A 97 18.24 16.73 17.47
CA GLY A 97 18.12 15.73 16.42
C GLY A 97 19.21 15.77 15.33
N PHE A 98 19.08 14.88 14.34
CA PHE A 98 20.10 14.65 13.33
C PHE A 98 19.54 13.96 12.08
N ASN A 99 20.18 14.17 10.93
CA ASN A 99 20.06 13.27 9.79
C ASN A 99 21.26 12.32 9.79
N GLU A 100 21.08 11.09 9.31
CA GLU A 100 22.17 10.12 9.25
C GLU A 100 22.03 9.20 8.04
N ILE A 101 23.18 8.88 7.43
CA ILE A 101 23.39 7.63 6.72
C ILE A 101 24.55 6.88 7.39
N SER A 102 24.36 5.59 7.68
CA SER A 102 25.41 4.75 8.23
C SER A 102 25.37 3.33 7.70
N PHE A 103 26.53 2.67 7.76
CA PHE A 103 26.78 1.34 7.24
C PHE A 103 27.43 0.53 8.35
N GLU A 104 26.80 -0.58 8.71
CA GLU A 104 27.36 -1.60 9.60
C GLU A 104 27.95 -2.71 8.73
N ASP A 105 29.23 -3.00 8.93
CA ASP A 105 29.99 -4.00 8.15
C ASP A 105 30.31 -5.27 8.96
N GLU A 106 29.79 -5.40 10.18
CA GLU A 106 29.94 -6.65 10.91
C GLU A 106 29.17 -7.79 10.22
N ASN A 107 29.91 -8.87 9.91
CA ASN A 107 29.39 -10.10 9.30
C ASN A 107 28.12 -10.63 10.01
N GLY A 108 27.05 -10.82 9.25
CA GLY A 108 25.76 -11.30 9.73
C GLY A 108 24.90 -10.25 10.44
N ARG A 109 25.38 -9.01 10.55
CA ARG A 109 24.68 -7.85 11.13
C ARG A 109 24.71 -6.64 10.21
N GLU A 110 25.03 -6.84 8.93
CA GLU A 110 25.21 -5.78 7.96
C GLU A 110 23.92 -4.95 7.83
N LYS A 111 24.09 -3.63 7.81
CA LYS A 111 22.94 -2.73 7.80
C LYS A 111 23.29 -1.39 7.18
N VAL A 112 22.47 -0.97 6.22
CA VAL A 112 22.36 0.44 5.84
C VAL A 112 21.25 1.07 6.68
N TYR A 113 21.57 2.14 7.40
CA TYR A 113 20.62 2.94 8.14
C TYR A 113 20.53 4.33 7.51
N MET A 114 19.30 4.79 7.29
CA MET A 114 19.02 6.14 6.81
C MET A 114 17.97 6.76 7.71
N HIS A 115 18.27 7.94 8.24
CA HIS A 115 17.41 8.71 9.11
C HIS A 115 17.26 10.13 8.59
N ALA A 116 16.01 10.55 8.43
CA ALA A 116 15.64 11.93 8.17
C ALA A 116 14.93 12.48 9.40
N GLN A 117 15.44 13.57 9.95
CA GLN A 117 14.89 14.22 11.15
C GLN A 117 13.50 14.81 10.92
N ARG A 118 13.16 15.14 9.66
CA ARG A 118 11.90 15.76 9.29
C ARG A 118 11.36 15.17 8.00
N ASP A 119 11.73 15.75 6.86
CA ASP A 119 11.24 15.35 5.54
C ASP A 119 12.31 14.52 4.83
N HIS A 120 11.89 13.46 4.14
CA HIS A 120 12.74 12.67 3.24
C HIS A 120 12.11 12.67 1.86
N GLU A 121 12.77 13.33 0.91
CA GLU A 121 12.34 13.40 -0.49
C GLU A 121 13.32 12.61 -1.35
N ILE A 122 12.77 11.84 -2.30
CA ILE A 122 13.54 11.11 -3.30
C ILE A 122 12.99 11.51 -4.67
N HIS A 123 13.83 12.13 -5.50
CA HIS A 123 13.52 12.49 -6.87
C HIS A 123 14.31 11.59 -7.83
N VAL A 124 13.62 10.92 -8.74
CA VAL A 124 14.23 10.04 -9.76
C VAL A 124 13.66 10.43 -11.11
N GLU A 125 14.52 10.88 -12.03
CA GLU A 125 14.11 11.38 -13.35
C GLU A 125 13.79 10.26 -14.36
N HIS A 126 14.31 9.06 -14.12
CA HIS A 126 14.11 7.90 -14.99
C HIS A 126 13.63 6.70 -14.17
N ASP A 127 14.38 5.61 -14.14
CA ASP A 127 13.94 4.37 -13.52
C ASP A 127 14.34 4.27 -12.04
N ARG A 128 13.38 3.86 -11.21
CA ARG A 128 13.63 3.41 -9.84
C ARG A 128 13.30 1.93 -9.69
N SER A 129 14.33 1.08 -9.67
CA SER A 129 14.17 -0.34 -9.32
C SER A 129 14.33 -0.55 -7.81
N LYS A 130 13.46 -1.36 -7.20
CA LYS A 130 13.61 -1.82 -5.81
C LYS A 130 13.47 -3.34 -5.76
N ARG A 131 14.47 -4.02 -5.22
CA ARG A 131 14.45 -5.46 -4.95
C ARG A 131 14.68 -5.70 -3.46
N VAL A 132 13.86 -6.56 -2.87
CA VAL A 132 13.99 -7.01 -1.49
C VAL A 132 13.88 -8.53 -1.48
N ASP A 133 14.97 -9.23 -1.16
CA ASP A 133 15.03 -10.69 -1.29
C ASP A 133 14.32 -11.46 -0.18
N ARG A 134 14.09 -10.83 0.98
CA ARG A 134 13.32 -11.41 2.09
C ARG A 134 12.01 -10.67 2.32
N ASN A 135 12.00 -9.71 3.26
CA ASN A 135 10.77 -9.10 3.73
C ASN A 135 10.80 -7.58 3.55
N GLN A 136 9.70 -7.01 3.04
CA GLN A 136 9.47 -5.57 3.05
C GLN A 136 8.38 -5.25 4.07
N LEU A 137 8.68 -4.32 4.99
CA LEU A 137 7.71 -3.74 5.91
C LEU A 137 7.63 -2.23 5.70
N GLU A 138 6.41 -1.71 5.64
CA GLU A 138 6.12 -0.29 5.47
C GLU A 138 5.04 0.13 6.48
N SER A 139 5.27 1.23 7.19
CA SER A 139 4.32 1.78 8.17
C SER A 139 4.24 3.28 7.97
N VAL A 140 3.04 3.79 7.72
CA VAL A 140 2.76 5.22 7.52
C VAL A 140 1.84 5.69 8.65
N GLY A 141 2.30 6.68 9.42
CA GLY A 141 1.60 7.14 10.63
C GLY A 141 0.39 8.04 10.37
N SER A 142 0.26 8.55 9.14
CA SER A 142 -0.85 9.40 8.69
C SER A 142 -1.33 8.88 7.33
N ASN A 143 -1.28 9.69 6.27
CA ASN A 143 -1.81 9.32 4.96
C ASN A 143 -0.72 8.76 4.02
N LYS A 144 -1.11 7.77 3.21
CA LYS A 144 -0.33 7.29 2.06
C LYS A 144 -1.13 7.58 0.79
N THR A 145 -0.55 8.34 -0.13
CA THR A 145 -1.11 8.63 -1.46
C THR A 145 -0.23 7.97 -2.51
N ILE A 146 -0.84 7.28 -3.47
CA ILE A 146 -0.15 6.72 -4.63
C ILE A 146 -0.84 7.27 -5.88
N GLU A 147 -0.07 7.90 -6.75
CA GLU A 147 -0.50 8.28 -8.09
C GLU A 147 0.38 7.56 -9.12
N VAL A 148 -0.24 6.92 -10.10
CA VAL A 148 0.44 6.23 -11.20
C VAL A 148 -0.16 6.77 -12.49
N GLY A 149 0.65 7.46 -13.30
CA GLY A 149 0.17 8.14 -14.50
C GLY A 149 -0.22 7.21 -15.66
N ASN A 150 0.11 5.92 -15.57
CA ASN A 150 -0.28 4.90 -16.54
C ASN A 150 -0.74 3.63 -15.80
N ASN A 151 -0.03 2.51 -15.91
CA ASN A 151 -0.46 1.24 -15.34
C ASN A 151 0.18 0.93 -13.98
N HIS A 152 -0.64 0.52 -13.00
CA HIS A 152 -0.19 -0.15 -11.78
C HIS A 152 -0.48 -1.65 -11.92
N HIS A 153 0.56 -2.48 -11.87
CA HIS A 153 0.45 -3.93 -11.95
C HIS A 153 1.09 -4.55 -10.71
N GLU A 154 0.30 -5.32 -9.95
CA GLU A 154 0.73 -5.98 -8.72
C GLU A 154 0.39 -7.47 -8.80
N VAL A 155 1.39 -8.31 -8.54
CA VAL A 155 1.24 -9.78 -8.50
C VAL A 155 1.61 -10.25 -7.10
N ILE A 156 0.69 -10.96 -6.46
CA ILE A 156 0.86 -11.52 -5.11
C ILE A 156 0.75 -13.03 -5.25
N GLY A 157 1.88 -13.72 -5.09
CA GLY A 157 1.92 -15.19 -5.22
C GLY A 157 1.26 -15.96 -4.06
N GLY A 158 0.92 -15.27 -2.97
CA GLY A 158 0.23 -15.83 -1.80
C GLY A 158 -1.03 -15.04 -1.45
N ASN A 159 -1.36 -14.95 -0.17
CA ASN A 159 -2.56 -14.25 0.30
C ASN A 159 -2.36 -12.73 0.41
N MET A 160 -3.37 -11.96 -0.01
CA MET A 160 -3.49 -10.52 0.28
C MET A 160 -4.61 -10.31 1.31
N THR A 161 -4.30 -9.64 2.43
CA THR A 161 -5.33 -9.22 3.41
C THR A 161 -5.35 -7.70 3.47
N LEU A 162 -6.49 -7.11 3.12
CA LEU A 162 -6.72 -5.67 3.20
C LEU A 162 -7.81 -5.37 4.24
N MET A 163 -7.47 -4.59 5.26
CA MET A 163 -8.41 -4.12 6.27
C MET A 163 -8.59 -2.61 6.14
N VAL A 164 -9.83 -2.14 6.00
CA VAL A 164 -10.16 -0.72 5.84
C VAL A 164 -11.12 -0.27 6.95
N GLY A 165 -10.83 0.88 7.55
CA GLY A 165 -11.65 1.50 8.60
C GLY A 165 -11.19 1.17 10.04
N PRO A 166 -11.73 1.89 11.04
CA PRO A 166 -11.38 1.68 12.44
C PRO A 166 -11.97 0.34 12.91
N ASN A 167 -11.13 -0.67 13.10
CA ASN A 167 -11.53 -1.93 13.71
C ASN A 167 -10.68 -2.19 14.98
N LYS A 168 -11.24 -2.87 15.99
CA LYS A 168 -10.51 -3.17 17.25
C LYS A 168 -9.32 -4.11 17.05
N LEU A 169 -9.24 -4.79 15.90
CA LEU A 169 -8.10 -5.62 15.51
C LEU A 169 -6.92 -4.75 15.04
N GLN A 170 -7.17 -3.58 14.45
CA GLN A 170 -6.19 -2.64 13.92
C GLN A 170 -5.37 -2.02 15.05
N SER A 171 -5.96 -1.71 16.21
CA SER A 171 -5.21 -1.20 17.36
C SER A 171 -4.24 -2.25 17.91
N PHE A 172 -4.68 -3.51 18.00
CA PHE A 172 -3.83 -4.64 18.40
C PHE A 172 -2.72 -4.91 17.37
N VAL A 173 -3.06 -4.91 16.07
CA VAL A 173 -2.11 -5.08 14.96
C VAL A 173 -1.11 -3.92 14.94
N THR A 174 -1.54 -2.66 15.02
CA THR A 174 -0.65 -1.48 15.03
C THR A 174 0.30 -1.49 16.23
N GLN A 175 -0.17 -1.90 17.42
CA GLN A 175 0.65 -1.98 18.62
C GLN A 175 1.68 -3.12 18.55
N LYS A 176 1.29 -4.28 18.00
CA LYS A 176 2.21 -5.38 17.70
C LYS A 176 3.18 -5.07 16.56
N PHE A 177 2.75 -4.30 15.55
CA PHE A 177 3.60 -3.82 14.46
C PHE A 177 4.67 -2.85 14.95
N LYS A 178 4.34 -1.92 15.86
CA LYS A 178 5.34 -1.05 16.51
C LYS A 178 6.36 -1.84 17.34
N ALA A 179 5.92 -2.91 18.01
CA ALA A 179 6.81 -3.82 18.75
C ALA A 179 7.66 -4.72 17.82
N LEU A 180 7.13 -5.07 16.64
CA LEU A 180 7.84 -5.84 15.62
C LEU A 180 8.91 -4.99 14.92
N THR A 181 8.66 -3.70 14.66
CA THR A 181 9.67 -2.78 14.12
C THR A 181 10.88 -2.57 15.04
N SER A 182 10.76 -2.86 16.33
CA SER A 182 11.89 -2.90 17.27
C SER A 182 12.63 -4.25 17.32
N ALA A 183 12.13 -5.31 16.66
CA ALA A 183 12.59 -6.69 16.85
C ALA A 183 12.88 -7.49 15.56
N LEU A 184 12.78 -6.90 14.36
CA LEU A 184 12.99 -7.59 13.08
C LEU A 184 14.46 -7.78 12.71
N GLY A 185 15.22 -8.40 13.63
CA GLY A 185 16.55 -8.91 13.39
C GLY A 185 16.60 -10.34 12.85
N ASP A 186 15.49 -11.10 12.83
CA ASP A 186 15.58 -12.48 12.39
C ASP A 186 14.24 -13.09 11.94
N MET A 187 14.31 -13.85 10.83
CA MET A 187 13.47 -14.97 10.40
C MET A 187 13.26 -14.98 8.87
N ALA A 188 14.08 -15.82 8.22
CA ALA A 188 13.93 -16.28 6.85
C ALA A 188 12.96 -17.47 6.77
N GLY A 189 12.38 -17.69 5.59
CA GLY A 189 12.19 -19.06 5.13
C GLY A 189 11.03 -19.35 4.18
N LYS A 190 11.38 -19.40 2.88
CA LYS A 190 10.96 -20.39 1.86
C LYS A 190 9.79 -20.08 0.92
N LEU A 191 9.98 -20.67 -0.28
CA LEU A 191 9.07 -20.92 -1.41
C LEU A 191 9.04 -19.75 -2.40
N GLY A 192 9.49 -19.87 -3.65
CA GLY A 192 9.37 -21.00 -4.57
C GLY A 192 8.56 -20.47 -5.77
N LEU A 193 9.23 -20.19 -6.89
CA LEU A 193 8.62 -19.54 -8.08
C LEU A 193 7.64 -20.49 -8.79
N PRO A 194 6.47 -20.00 -9.22
CA PRO A 194 5.96 -20.41 -10.53
C PRO A 194 5.33 -19.27 -11.36
N ASP A 195 5.65 -19.33 -12.65
CA ASP A 195 4.85 -19.11 -13.86
C ASP A 195 3.73 -18.06 -13.92
N MET A 196 3.82 -17.20 -14.93
CA MET A 196 3.08 -15.93 -15.10
C MET A 196 1.62 -16.07 -15.58
N LEU A 197 0.97 -17.22 -15.40
CA LEU A 197 -0.41 -17.46 -15.85
C LEU A 197 -1.31 -18.24 -14.86
N ASN A 198 -0.84 -18.49 -13.64
CA ASN A 198 -1.70 -19.06 -12.59
C ASN A 198 -2.34 -17.95 -11.75
N MET A 199 -3.67 -17.85 -11.77
CA MET A 199 -4.39 -17.17 -10.70
C MET A 199 -3.94 -17.79 -9.37
N GLY A 200 -3.36 -17.00 -8.47
CA GLY A 200 -2.80 -17.51 -7.22
C GLY A 200 -3.83 -18.29 -6.39
N GLU A 201 -3.41 -19.39 -5.79
CA GLU A 201 -4.20 -20.11 -4.79
C GLU A 201 -4.31 -19.23 -3.53
N GLY A 202 -5.46 -18.60 -3.32
CA GLY A 202 -5.67 -17.72 -2.18
C GLY A 202 -7.11 -17.29 -2.01
N ASN A 203 -7.46 -16.84 -0.80
CA ASN A 203 -8.78 -16.32 -0.49
C ASN A 203 -8.78 -14.79 -0.57
N LEU A 204 -9.78 -14.20 -1.23
CA LEU A 204 -10.10 -12.79 -1.11
C LEU A 204 -11.23 -12.60 -0.09
N ILE A 205 -10.97 -11.90 1.03
CA ILE A 205 -11.97 -11.54 2.03
C ILE A 205 -12.11 -10.02 2.07
N ILE A 206 -13.28 -9.52 1.66
CA ILE A 206 -13.60 -8.08 1.70
C ILE A 206 -14.62 -7.83 2.82
N GLY A 207 -14.25 -7.04 3.83
CA GLY A 207 -15.15 -6.57 4.88
C GLY A 207 -15.52 -5.10 4.68
N VAL A 208 -16.80 -4.79 4.45
CA VAL A 208 -17.29 -3.41 4.30
C VAL A 208 -18.22 -3.09 5.47
N ALA A 209 -17.83 -2.14 6.33
CA ALA A 209 -18.57 -1.82 7.56
C ALA A 209 -19.83 -0.95 7.32
N LYS A 210 -19.89 -0.25 6.18
CA LYS A 210 -21.01 0.61 5.79
C LYS A 210 -21.51 0.20 4.40
N ASN A 211 -21.24 1.03 3.39
CA ASN A 211 -21.77 0.85 2.04
C ASN A 211 -20.67 0.43 1.08
N LYS A 212 -20.97 -0.53 0.19
CA LYS A 212 -20.19 -0.81 -1.02
C LYS A 212 -21.00 -0.26 -2.20
N ALA A 213 -20.41 0.64 -2.98
CA ALA A 213 -20.97 1.14 -4.24
C ALA A 213 -20.03 0.75 -5.38
N GLU A 214 -20.58 0.18 -6.45
CA GLU A 214 -19.84 -0.29 -7.60
C GLU A 214 -20.56 0.18 -8.87
N THR A 215 -19.88 0.97 -9.70
CA THR A 215 -20.42 1.49 -10.96
C THR A 215 -19.57 0.95 -12.10
N VAL A 216 -20.21 0.23 -13.03
CA VAL A 216 -19.55 -0.36 -14.19
C VAL A 216 -20.12 0.29 -15.46
N MET A 217 -19.26 0.92 -16.26
CA MET A 217 -19.71 1.75 -17.40
C MET A 217 -19.98 0.97 -18.67
N LEU A 218 -19.29 -0.16 -18.88
CA LEU A 218 -19.36 -0.95 -20.12
C LEU A 218 -19.86 -2.38 -19.87
N SER A 219 -19.12 -3.18 -19.10
CA SER A 219 -19.43 -4.60 -18.87
C SER A 219 -18.85 -5.11 -17.56
N SER A 220 -19.60 -5.99 -16.89
CA SER A 220 -19.17 -6.77 -15.73
C SER A 220 -19.41 -8.26 -16.01
N THR A 221 -18.40 -9.10 -15.75
CA THR A 221 -18.47 -10.56 -15.91
C THR A 221 -17.97 -11.22 -14.62
N GLU A 222 -18.73 -12.20 -14.12
CA GLU A 222 -18.39 -12.95 -12.92
C GLU A 222 -18.41 -14.44 -13.23
N VAL A 223 -17.31 -15.14 -12.95
CA VAL A 223 -17.17 -16.59 -13.14
C VAL A 223 -16.83 -17.22 -11.79
N VAL A 224 -17.65 -18.17 -11.36
CA VAL A 224 -17.47 -18.87 -10.07
C VAL A 224 -17.31 -20.37 -10.35
N GLY A 225 -16.14 -20.93 -10.01
CA GLY A 225 -15.80 -22.31 -10.36
C GLY A 225 -16.48 -23.41 -9.53
N ALA A 226 -16.83 -23.13 -8.27
CA ALA A 226 -17.44 -24.10 -7.37
C ALA A 226 -18.88 -23.74 -6.99
N GLY A 227 -19.08 -22.65 -6.23
CA GLY A 227 -20.40 -22.25 -5.77
C GLY A 227 -20.45 -20.78 -5.37
N LYS A 228 -21.61 -20.16 -5.63
CA LYS A 228 -21.90 -18.77 -5.25
C LYS A 228 -23.09 -18.77 -4.27
N ALA A 229 -22.90 -18.14 -3.12
CA ALA A 229 -23.95 -17.88 -2.15
C ALA A 229 -24.12 -16.37 -1.96
N VAL A 230 -25.37 -15.90 -1.96
CA VAL A 230 -25.71 -14.49 -1.73
C VAL A 230 -26.73 -14.45 -0.59
N THR A 231 -26.38 -13.80 0.51
CA THR A 231 -27.27 -13.59 1.66
C THR A 231 -27.49 -12.08 1.83
N VAL A 232 -28.74 -11.64 1.83
CA VAL A 232 -29.13 -10.24 2.02
C VAL A 232 -30.02 -10.14 3.25
N GLY A 233 -29.62 -9.36 4.25
CA GLY A 233 -30.39 -9.19 5.49
C GLY A 233 -31.58 -8.23 5.39
N GLY A 234 -31.62 -7.39 4.35
CA GLY A 234 -32.70 -6.46 4.04
C GLY A 234 -33.42 -6.85 2.74
N GLY A 235 -33.63 -5.89 1.84
CA GLY A 235 -34.19 -6.12 0.51
C GLY A 235 -33.13 -6.31 -0.58
N MET A 236 -33.41 -7.16 -1.56
CA MET A 236 -32.63 -7.30 -2.79
C MET A 236 -33.47 -6.83 -3.98
N GLN A 237 -32.95 -5.90 -4.79
CA GLN A 237 -33.57 -5.43 -6.01
C GLN A 237 -32.63 -5.64 -7.19
N THR A 238 -33.13 -6.27 -8.26
CA THR A 238 -32.41 -6.42 -9.52
C THR A 238 -33.21 -5.72 -10.62
N ILE A 239 -32.59 -4.76 -11.29
CA ILE A 239 -33.19 -4.05 -12.42
C ILE A 239 -32.34 -4.35 -13.65
N VAL A 240 -32.96 -4.88 -14.70
CA VAL A 240 -32.31 -5.14 -15.99
C VAL A 240 -33.03 -4.31 -17.04
N GLY A 241 -32.33 -3.34 -17.64
CA GLY A 241 -32.90 -2.48 -18.69
C GLY A 241 -33.04 -3.16 -20.05
N GLY A 242 -32.33 -4.27 -20.26
CA GLY A 242 -32.40 -5.10 -21.46
C GLY A 242 -33.03 -6.46 -21.19
N ILE A 243 -32.40 -7.52 -21.72
CA ILE A 243 -32.87 -8.90 -21.57
C ILE A 243 -32.18 -9.55 -20.37
N ALA A 244 -32.96 -10.20 -19.51
CA ALA A 244 -32.46 -11.08 -18.45
C ALA A 244 -32.72 -12.55 -18.84
N ASN A 245 -31.68 -13.37 -18.86
CA ASN A 245 -31.77 -14.81 -19.12
C ASN A 245 -31.12 -15.59 -17.97
N THR A 246 -31.80 -16.61 -17.47
CA THR A 246 -31.32 -17.49 -16.41
C THR A 246 -31.38 -18.93 -16.90
N THR A 247 -30.24 -19.60 -17.01
CA THR A 247 -30.14 -21.01 -17.40
C THR A 247 -29.69 -21.84 -16.21
N ILE A 248 -30.41 -22.91 -15.91
CA ILE A 248 -30.16 -23.76 -14.74
C ILE A 248 -30.06 -25.21 -15.23
N GLY A 249 -28.88 -25.82 -15.05
CA GLY A 249 -28.60 -27.14 -15.63
C GLY A 249 -29.18 -28.33 -14.86
N ILE A 250 -29.52 -28.17 -13.58
CA ILE A 250 -29.97 -29.26 -12.71
C ILE A 250 -31.38 -29.02 -12.18
N GLY A 251 -31.57 -27.98 -11.36
CA GLY A 251 -32.87 -27.72 -10.75
C GLY A 251 -32.98 -26.31 -10.18
N ALA A 252 -34.18 -25.75 -10.27
CA ALA A 252 -34.53 -24.45 -9.74
C ALA A 252 -35.59 -24.63 -8.65
N TYR A 253 -35.34 -24.06 -7.47
CA TYR A 253 -36.28 -24.10 -6.34
C TYR A 253 -36.52 -22.66 -5.88
N GLU A 254 -37.78 -22.34 -5.61
CA GLU A 254 -38.18 -21.02 -5.12
C GLU A 254 -39.17 -21.20 -3.98
N GLU A 255 -38.80 -20.69 -2.81
CA GLU A 255 -39.64 -20.68 -1.63
C GLU A 255 -39.94 -19.23 -1.25
N VAL A 256 -41.23 -18.90 -1.11
CA VAL A 256 -41.69 -17.55 -0.78
C VAL A 256 -42.59 -17.66 0.44
N GLY A 257 -42.13 -17.13 1.58
CA GLY A 257 -42.86 -17.24 2.86
C GLY A 257 -44.15 -16.42 2.93
N HIS A 258 -44.31 -15.42 2.05
CA HIS A 258 -45.52 -14.59 1.95
C HIS A 258 -46.05 -14.58 0.51
N ASN A 259 -45.99 -13.44 -0.16
CA ASN A 259 -46.62 -13.26 -1.47
C ASN A 259 -45.60 -13.39 -2.59
N LYS A 260 -45.94 -14.19 -3.60
CA LYS A 260 -45.27 -14.20 -4.90
C LYS A 260 -46.19 -13.58 -5.94
N ALA A 261 -45.74 -12.49 -6.57
CA ALA A 261 -46.45 -11.84 -7.67
C ALA A 261 -45.58 -11.87 -8.92
N VAL A 262 -46.14 -12.39 -10.02
CA VAL A 262 -45.50 -12.39 -11.34
C VAL A 262 -46.37 -11.54 -12.26
N ILE A 263 -45.86 -10.38 -12.66
CA ILE A 263 -46.58 -9.44 -13.52
C ILE A 263 -45.91 -9.46 -14.89
N VAL A 264 -46.65 -9.85 -15.91
CA VAL A 264 -46.13 -10.03 -17.27
C VAL A 264 -46.97 -9.21 -18.23
N GLY A 265 -46.32 -8.35 -19.01
CA GLY A 265 -47.02 -7.37 -19.85
C GLY A 265 -47.64 -7.94 -21.12
N LYS A 266 -47.03 -8.96 -21.74
CA LYS A 266 -47.45 -9.49 -23.06
C LYS A 266 -47.89 -10.95 -23.02
N GLN A 267 -46.96 -11.84 -22.66
CA GLN A 267 -47.15 -13.29 -22.70
C GLN A 267 -46.43 -13.93 -21.53
N TYR A 268 -47.16 -14.72 -20.74
CA TYR A 268 -46.57 -15.58 -19.72
C TYR A 268 -46.77 -17.04 -20.12
N GLU A 269 -45.67 -17.76 -20.24
CA GLU A 269 -45.65 -19.11 -20.79
C GLU A 269 -44.88 -20.04 -19.86
N ILE A 270 -45.48 -21.19 -19.55
CA ILE A 270 -44.87 -22.27 -18.79
C ILE A 270 -44.91 -23.50 -19.71
N VAL A 271 -43.74 -24.02 -20.08
CA VAL A 271 -43.59 -25.20 -20.94
C VAL A 271 -42.92 -26.32 -20.17
N VAL A 272 -43.50 -27.52 -20.24
CA VAL A 272 -42.97 -28.74 -19.63
C VAL A 272 -43.13 -29.88 -20.63
N GLY A 273 -42.05 -30.22 -21.36
CA GLY A 273 -42.13 -31.17 -22.47
C GLY A 273 -43.22 -30.75 -23.48
N ASP A 274 -44.16 -31.66 -23.78
CA ASP A 274 -45.29 -31.42 -24.69
C ASP A 274 -46.46 -30.63 -24.05
N SER A 275 -46.34 -30.26 -22.77
CA SER A 275 -47.39 -29.54 -22.04
C SER A 275 -47.08 -28.05 -21.97
N LYS A 276 -48.11 -27.21 -22.06
CA LYS A 276 -47.97 -25.76 -22.05
C LYS A 276 -49.15 -25.08 -21.37
N VAL A 277 -48.84 -24.09 -20.54
CA VAL A 277 -49.77 -23.08 -20.03
C VAL A 277 -49.36 -21.74 -20.58
N LEU A 278 -50.26 -21.09 -21.31
CA LEU A 278 -50.02 -19.81 -21.98
C LEU A 278 -51.07 -18.79 -21.55
N MET A 279 -50.62 -17.65 -21.08
CA MET A 279 -51.44 -16.47 -20.76
C MET A 279 -51.03 -15.32 -21.66
N GLN A 280 -52.01 -14.63 -22.25
CA GLN A 280 -51.79 -13.53 -23.19
C GLN A 280 -52.42 -12.23 -22.67
N GLU A 281 -51.89 -11.08 -23.10
CA GLU A 281 -52.37 -9.74 -22.72
C GLU A 281 -53.85 -9.50 -23.04
N ASN A 282 -54.41 -10.21 -24.03
CA ASN A 282 -55.84 -10.14 -24.37
C ASN A 282 -56.75 -10.94 -23.42
N GLY A 283 -56.20 -11.54 -22.37
CA GLY A 283 -56.93 -12.35 -21.38
C GLY A 283 -57.11 -13.82 -21.76
N THR A 284 -56.59 -14.27 -22.92
CA THR A 284 -56.66 -15.67 -23.31
C THR A 284 -55.74 -16.52 -22.45
N ILE A 285 -56.29 -17.59 -21.86
CA ILE A 285 -55.54 -18.64 -21.17
C ILE A 285 -55.68 -19.93 -21.98
N SER A 286 -54.56 -20.52 -22.40
CA SER A 286 -54.51 -21.79 -23.12
C SER A 286 -53.77 -22.83 -22.29
N ILE A 287 -54.40 -23.99 -22.10
CA ILE A 287 -53.81 -25.16 -21.45
C ILE A 287 -53.82 -26.27 -22.48
N THR A 288 -52.64 -26.73 -22.89
CA THR A 288 -52.47 -27.76 -23.92
C THR A 288 -51.57 -28.88 -23.40
N GLY A 289 -51.89 -30.12 -23.76
CA GLY A 289 -51.09 -31.30 -23.48
C GLY A 289 -51.77 -32.57 -23.99
N ASN A 290 -51.03 -33.69 -23.98
CA ASN A 290 -51.53 -34.99 -24.47
C ASN A 290 -52.72 -35.51 -23.66
N LYS A 291 -52.75 -35.22 -22.35
CA LYS A 291 -53.85 -35.54 -21.44
C LYS A 291 -54.01 -34.39 -20.44
N ILE A 292 -55.22 -33.88 -20.29
CA ILE A 292 -55.57 -32.86 -19.28
C ILE A 292 -56.52 -33.54 -18.29
N LEU A 293 -56.04 -33.78 -17.06
CA LEU A 293 -56.83 -34.36 -15.98
C LEU A 293 -57.25 -33.24 -15.02
N ILE A 294 -58.55 -33.12 -14.75
CA ILE A 294 -59.11 -32.13 -13.82
C ILE A 294 -59.97 -32.88 -12.81
N ASP A 295 -59.41 -33.19 -11.65
CA ASP A 295 -60.07 -33.91 -10.57
C ASP A 295 -60.47 -32.96 -9.43
N GLY A 296 -61.74 -32.96 -9.07
CA GLY A 296 -62.26 -32.20 -7.91
C GLY A 296 -62.81 -33.14 -6.85
N LYS A 297 -62.44 -32.92 -5.58
CA LYS A 297 -62.97 -33.71 -4.44
C LYS A 297 -64.42 -33.35 -4.10
N GLU A 298 -64.85 -32.11 -4.35
CA GLU A 298 -66.20 -31.63 -4.03
C GLU A 298 -66.96 -31.22 -5.30
N LEU A 299 -66.41 -30.31 -6.10
CA LEU A 299 -67.04 -29.81 -7.33
C LEU A 299 -65.99 -29.31 -8.31
N VAL A 300 -66.10 -29.71 -9.57
CA VAL A 300 -65.45 -29.02 -10.70
C VAL A 300 -66.54 -28.21 -11.41
N ARG A 301 -66.43 -26.88 -11.43
CA ARG A 301 -67.40 -25.99 -12.09
C ARG A 301 -66.72 -25.21 -13.20
N ILE A 302 -67.18 -25.41 -14.44
CA ILE A 302 -66.74 -24.65 -15.61
C ILE A 302 -67.91 -23.76 -16.05
N THR A 303 -67.69 -22.45 -16.10
CA THR A 303 -68.71 -21.47 -16.48
C THR A 303 -68.18 -20.55 -17.58
N GLY A 304 -68.98 -20.32 -18.60
CA GLY A 304 -68.73 -19.34 -19.63
C GLY A 304 -69.98 -19.09 -20.46
N LYS A 305 -70.01 -18.01 -21.25
CA LYS A 305 -71.12 -17.75 -22.19
C LYS A 305 -71.30 -18.91 -23.19
N THR A 306 -70.22 -19.62 -23.50
CA THR A 306 -70.22 -20.83 -24.32
C THR A 306 -69.14 -21.77 -23.80
N VAL A 307 -69.51 -23.03 -23.57
CA VAL A 307 -68.58 -24.11 -23.23
C VAL A 307 -68.76 -25.19 -24.29
N LYS A 308 -67.70 -25.49 -25.05
CA LYS A 308 -67.69 -26.58 -26.03
C LYS A 308 -66.88 -27.74 -25.45
N VAL A 309 -67.52 -28.89 -25.30
CA VAL A 309 -66.88 -30.15 -24.94
C VAL A 309 -67.14 -31.07 -26.13
N ASN A 310 -66.08 -31.51 -26.78
CA ASN A 310 -66.12 -32.42 -27.92
C ASN A 310 -65.42 -33.73 -27.55
#